data_AF-A0A6H0CF25-F1
#
_entry.id   AF-A0A6H0CF25-F1
#
_cell.length_a   1.000
_cell.length_b   1.000
_cell.length_c   1.000
_cell.angle_alpha   90.00
_cell.angle_beta   90.00
_cell.angle_gamma   90.00
#
_symmetry.space_group_name_H-M   'P 1'
#
loop_
_entity.id
_entity.type
_entity.pdbx_description
1 polymer ?
#
loop_
_entity_poly.entity_id
_entity_poly.type
_entity_poly.pdbx_seq_one_letter_code
_entity_poly.pdbx_strand_id
1 'polypeptide(L)' 'MSARRVHSRYRRHLADAAMGSRPVVIDLSVRRLFCDTTRCARRTFAEQTAGLTVKQ' A
#
# COMPACT_ATOMS: atom_id res chain seq x y z
N MET A 1 -14.23 -7.55 -7.50
CA MET A 1 -14.45 -7.49 -6.04
C MET A 1 -13.69 -6.29 -5.48
N SER A 2 -14.39 -5.34 -4.85
CA SER A 2 -13.77 -4.16 -4.24
C SER A 2 -13.71 -4.37 -2.74
N ALA A 3 -12.51 -4.35 -2.16
CA ALA A 3 -12.33 -4.27 -0.71
C ALA A 3 -12.42 -2.80 -0.30
N ARG A 4 -13.52 -2.41 0.36
CA ARG A 4 -13.73 -1.02 0.78
C ARG A 4 -13.47 -0.79 2.26
N ARG A 5 -13.48 -1.86 3.06
CA ARG A 5 -13.33 -1.75 4.51
C ARG A 5 -11.86 -1.68 4.90
N VAL A 6 -11.49 -0.57 5.54
CA VAL A 6 -10.13 -0.34 6.04
C VAL A 6 -9.99 -1.02 7.42
N HIS A 7 -8.93 -1.82 7.58
CA HIS A 7 -8.51 -2.38 8.85
C HIS A 7 -7.65 -1.38 9.63
N SER A 8 -6.59 -0.86 9.00
CA SER A 8 -5.68 0.11 9.61
C SER A 8 -4.97 0.92 8.52
N ARG A 9 -4.29 1.98 8.94
CA ARG A 9 -3.35 2.75 8.11
C ARG A 9 -1.97 2.70 8.73
N TYR A 10 -0.94 2.61 7.91
CA TYR A 10 0.46 2.70 8.37
C TYR A 10 1.29 3.54 7.41
N ARG A 11 2.38 4.13 7.90
CA ARG A 11 3.32 4.86 7.03
C ARG A 11 4.41 3.92 6.53
N ARG A 12 4.76 4.04 5.26
CA ARG A 12 5.90 3.36 4.64
C ARG A 12 6.80 4.41 4.00
N HIS A 13 8.07 4.41 4.39
CA HIS A 13 9.10 5.20 3.74
C HIS A 13 9.56 4.45 2.49
N LEU A 14 9.42 5.09 1.33
CA LEU A 14 10.09 4.66 0.11
C LEU A 14 11.35 5.52 -0.02
N ALA A 15 12.48 4.94 0.39
CA ALA A 15 13.78 5.49 0.05
C ALA A 15 13.99 5.31 -1.46
N ASP A 16 14.64 6.28 -2.12
CA ASP A 16 15.08 6.22 -3.52
C ASP A 16 14.11 6.73 -4.59
N ALA A 17 13.44 7.87 -4.33
CA ALA A 17 12.89 8.67 -5.42
C ALA A 17 13.90 9.75 -5.83
N ALA A 18 14.28 9.77 -7.11
CA ALA A 18 15.05 10.87 -7.68
C ALA A 18 14.08 11.94 -8.19
N MET A 19 14.18 13.16 -7.67
CA MET A 19 13.55 14.34 -8.27
C MET A 19 14.64 15.24 -8.84
N GLY A 20 14.87 15.09 -10.15
CA GLY A 20 16.04 15.70 -10.80
C GLY A 20 17.33 15.14 -10.21
N SER A 21 18.21 16.04 -9.75
CA SER A 21 19.49 15.69 -9.11
C SER A 21 19.43 15.55 -7.58
N ARG A 22 18.23 15.62 -6.98
CA ARG A 22 18.06 15.57 -5.52
C ARG A 22 17.44 14.26 -5.07
N PRO A 23 18.02 13.56 -4.09
CA PRO A 23 17.36 12.44 -3.44
C PRO A 23 16.19 12.95 -2.61
N VAL A 24 15.03 12.32 -2.74
CA VAL A 24 13.87 12.59 -1.89
C VAL A 24 13.33 11.30 -1.29
N VAL A 25 12.66 11.43 -0.15
CA VAL A 25 11.96 10.33 0.53
C VAL A 25 10.47 10.52 0.33
N ILE A 26 9.77 9.44 -0.03
CA ILE A 26 8.31 9.43 -0.12
C ILE A 26 7.73 8.73 1.10
N ASP A 27 7.02 9.49 1.93
CA ASP A 27 6.23 8.97 3.05
C ASP A 27 4.84 8.58 2.57
N LEU A 28 4.64 7.29 2.30
CA LEU A 28 3.35 6.79 1.82
C LEU A 28 2.46 6.35 3.00
N SER A 29 1.27 6.93 3.11
CA SER A 29 0.21 6.42 3.99
C SER A 29 -0.54 5.28 3.28
N VAL A 30 -0.36 4.05 3.77
CA VAL A 30 -0.88 2.83 3.16
C VAL A 30 -2.06 2.30 3.98
N ARG A 31 -3.20 2.05 3.34
CA ARG A 31 -4.34 1.35 3.92
C ARG A 31 -4.10 -0.16 3.89
N ARG A 32 -4.31 -0.81 5.02
CA ARG A 32 -4.57 -2.25 5.10
C ARG A 32 -6.07 -2.46 4.98
N LEU A 33 -6.51 -3.22 4.00
CA LEU A 33 -7.91 -3.51 3.68
C LEU A 33 -8.28 -4.92 4.13
N PHE A 34 -9.55 -5.15 4.44
CA PHE A 34 -10.10 -6.49 4.61
C PHE A 34 -10.43 -7.14 3.27
N CYS A 35 -10.23 -8.45 3.13
CA CYS A 35 -10.89 -9.20 2.08
C CYS A 35 -12.30 -9.59 2.53
N ASP A 36 -13.32 -9.09 1.84
CA ASP A 36 -14.72 -9.36 2.17
C ASP A 36 -15.23 -10.70 1.59
N THR A 37 -14.36 -11.48 0.94
CA THR A 37 -14.72 -12.79 0.35
C THR A 37 -14.57 -13.89 1.39
N THR A 38 -15.61 -14.71 1.57
CA THR A 38 -15.63 -15.81 2.55
C THR A 38 -14.53 -16.86 2.33
N ARG A 39 -14.09 -17.04 1.07
CA ARG A 39 -13.04 -17.99 0.67
C ARG A 39 -11.64 -17.39 0.61
N CYS A 40 -11.45 -16.14 1.07
CA CYS A 40 -10.13 -15.51 1.02
C CYS A 40 -9.16 -16.19 1.99
N ALA A 41 -8.08 -16.77 1.45
CA ALA A 41 -7.01 -17.36 2.25
C ALA A 41 -6.30 -16.33 3.14
N ARG A 42 -6.25 -15.05 2.73
CA ARG A 42 -5.68 -13.94 3.50
C ARG A 42 -6.75 -12.90 3.80
N ARG A 43 -6.99 -12.66 5.09
CA ARG A 43 -8.08 -11.79 5.58
C ARG A 43 -7.80 -10.29 5.46
N THR A 44 -6.52 -9.89 5.41
CA THR A 44 -6.13 -8.50 5.18
C THR A 44 -4.98 -8.39 4.18
N PHE A 45 -4.94 -7.28 3.45
CA PHE A 45 -3.88 -6.96 2.50
C PHE A 45 -3.62 -5.46 2.45
N ALA A 46 -2.40 -5.06 2.09
CA ALA A 46 -2.08 -3.66 1.86
C ALA A 46 -2.65 -3.24 0.49
N GLU A 47 -3.18 -2.02 0.40
CA GLU A 47 -3.55 -1.43 -0.88
C GLU A 47 -2.32 -1.33 -1.80
N GLN A 48 -2.58 -1.25 -3.11
CA GLN A 48 -1.54 -1.02 -4.11
C GLN A 48 -1.75 0.36 -4.72
N THR A 49 -0.76 1.23 -4.58
CA THR A 49 -0.70 2.52 -5.24
C THR A 49 0.11 2.37 -6.51
N ALA A 50 -0.54 2.57 -7.66
CA ALA A 50 0.11 2.44 -8.97
C ALA A 50 1.38 3.30 -9.04
N GLY A 51 2.47 2.72 -9.55
CA GLY A 51 3.77 3.39 -9.67
C GLY A 51 4.58 3.51 -8.36
N LEU A 52 4.00 3.21 -7.20
CA LEU A 52 4.67 3.35 -5.90
C LEU A 52 4.78 2.03 -5.11
N THR A 53 3.97 1.03 -5.44
CA THR A 53 3.99 -0.27 -4.78
C THR A 53 3.87 -1.39 -5.79
N VAL A 54 4.63 -2.47 -5.59
CA VAL A 54 4.52 -3.73 -6.33
C VAL A 54 4.16 -4.86 -5.37
N LYS A 55 3.44 -5.88 -5.85
CA LYS A 55 3.34 -7.15 -5.12
C LYS A 55 4.73 -7.77 -5.09
N GLN A 56 5.23 -8.02 -3.89
CA GLN A 56 6.38 -8.89 -3.68
C GLN A 56 5.96 -10.35 -3.84
#